data_AF-A0A7S1TUW7-F1
#
_entry.id   AF-A0A7S1TUW7-F1
#
_cell.length_a   1.000
_cell.length_b   1.000
_cell.length_c   1.000
_cell.angle_alpha   90.00
_cell.angle_beta   90.00
_cell.angle_gamma   90.00
#
_symmetry.space_group_name_H-M   'P 1'
#
loop_
_entity.id
_entity.type
_entity.pdbx_description
1 polymer ?
#
loop_
_entity_poly.entity_id
_entity_poly.type
_entity_poly.pdbx_seq_one_letter_code
_entity_poly.pdbx_strand_id
1 'polypeptide(L)'
;DPEELGGPLGGKGDPFKLPIRLVDCFVVVGPGELAASDYGEDGLVDAPPEAIRFVPTVKDCYPAEADEPERAPPEHLAQFVSPGACTLQLREKPPTAFSFVLTGVTSVKQNGVALVVWEEREVQTLERYFEKVPKRKRPRWLNASRSGNNVHIVFMPKVLVLLSHYPFYSVFQ
;
A
#
# COMPACT_ATOMS: atom_id res chain seq x y z
N ASP A 1 -28.07 -33.71 41.46
CA ASP A 1 -27.97 -32.50 40.63
C ASP A 1 -27.52 -31.33 41.45
N PRO A 2 -26.28 -30.88 41.23
CA PRO A 2 -26.03 -29.98 40.10
C PRO A 2 -24.79 -30.35 39.27
N GLU A 3 -25.00 -30.59 37.98
CA GLU A 3 -23.99 -30.43 36.93
C GLU A 3 -24.31 -29.14 36.19
N GLU A 4 -23.49 -28.10 36.31
CA GLU A 4 -23.29 -27.08 35.27
C GLU A 4 -22.04 -26.28 35.65
N LEU A 5 -20.89 -26.65 35.08
CA LEU A 5 -19.72 -25.77 34.92
C LEU A 5 -18.77 -26.43 33.91
N GLY A 6 -18.66 -25.85 32.71
CA GLY A 6 -17.58 -26.16 31.78
C GLY A 6 -18.00 -26.36 30.32
N GLY A 7 -18.62 -25.36 29.69
CA GLY A 7 -18.64 -25.30 28.23
C GLY A 7 -17.21 -25.12 27.68
N PRO A 8 -16.84 -25.75 26.55
CA PRO A 8 -15.49 -25.68 26.03
C PRO A 8 -15.20 -24.27 25.50
N LEU A 9 -14.22 -23.61 26.12
CA LEU A 9 -13.59 -22.41 25.57
C LEU A 9 -12.96 -22.76 24.22
N GLY A 10 -13.16 -21.85 23.26
CA GLY A 10 -12.78 -21.95 21.86
C GLY A 10 -11.35 -22.43 21.61
N GLY A 11 -11.19 -23.09 20.46
CA GLY A 11 -10.04 -23.90 20.10
C GLY A 11 -8.69 -23.26 20.38
N LYS A 12 -7.90 -23.92 21.23
CA LYS A 12 -6.44 -23.82 21.24
C LYS A 12 -5.92 -24.42 19.94
N GLY A 13 -5.70 -23.58 18.92
CA GLY A 13 -4.82 -23.94 17.81
C GLY A 13 -3.42 -24.21 18.35
N ASP A 14 -2.83 -25.32 17.93
CA ASP A 14 -1.45 -25.69 18.26
C ASP A 14 -0.50 -24.64 17.65
N PRO A 15 0.28 -23.88 18.46
CA PRO A 15 1.11 -22.78 17.97
C PRO A 15 2.25 -23.25 17.04
N PHE A 16 2.44 -24.55 16.87
CA PHE A 16 3.48 -25.15 16.02
C PHE A 16 2.97 -25.73 14.70
N LYS A 17 1.66 -25.65 14.42
CA LYS A 17 1.14 -26.13 13.15
C LYS A 17 1.41 -25.09 12.06
N LEU A 18 2.43 -25.36 11.25
CA LEU A 18 2.77 -24.53 10.09
C LEU A 18 1.56 -24.39 9.15
N PRO A 19 1.34 -23.21 8.53
CA PRO A 19 0.26 -23.02 7.58
C PRO A 19 0.39 -23.99 6.40
N ILE A 20 -0.76 -24.51 5.94
CA ILE A 20 -0.82 -25.42 4.78
C ILE A 20 -0.43 -24.68 3.49
N ARG A 21 -0.66 -23.36 3.42
CA ARG A 21 -0.38 -22.56 2.23
C ARG A 21 1.05 -22.03 2.26
N LEU A 22 1.67 -22.02 1.09
CA LEU A 22 3.01 -21.46 0.88
C LEU A 22 2.99 -19.93 0.92
N VAL A 23 1.87 -19.29 0.54
CA VAL A 23 1.68 -17.84 0.57
C VAL A 23 0.41 -17.57 1.36
N ASP A 24 0.51 -16.68 2.36
CA ASP A 24 -0.64 -16.30 3.19
C ASP A 24 -1.55 -15.35 2.42
N CYS A 25 -0.95 -14.30 1.85
CA CYS A 25 -1.66 -13.35 1.00
C CYS A 25 -0.74 -12.63 0.01
N PHE A 26 -1.39 -12.07 -1.01
CA PHE A 26 -0.88 -11.20 -2.04
C PHE A 26 -1.57 -9.86 -1.91
N VAL A 27 -0.81 -8.76 -1.94
CA VAL A 27 -1.34 -7.42 -1.71
C VAL A 27 -0.78 -6.46 -2.72
N VAL A 28 -1.63 -5.66 -3.33
CA VAL A 28 -1.22 -4.52 -4.17
C VAL A 28 -1.36 -3.26 -3.33
N VAL A 29 -0.26 -2.59 -3.07
CA VAL A 29 -0.23 -1.27 -2.42
C VAL A 29 -0.01 -0.21 -3.47
N GLY A 30 -0.70 0.91 -3.32
CA GLY A 30 -0.55 2.03 -4.23
C GLY A 30 -0.99 3.33 -3.58
N PRO A 31 -1.04 4.41 -4.36
CA PRO A 31 -1.39 5.73 -3.88
C PRO A 31 -2.88 5.84 -3.56
N GLY A 32 -3.18 6.15 -2.31
CA GLY A 32 -4.49 6.45 -1.78
C GLY A 32 -4.84 7.93 -1.91
N GLU A 33 -5.40 8.48 -0.85
CA GLU A 33 -5.71 9.90 -0.77
C GLU A 33 -4.46 10.76 -0.67
N LEU A 34 -4.59 12.04 -0.99
CA LEU A 34 -3.54 13.01 -0.78
C LEU A 34 -3.23 13.18 0.71
N ALA A 35 -1.95 13.29 1.08
CA ALA A 35 -1.55 13.42 2.47
C ALA A 35 -1.99 14.78 3.03
N ALA A 36 -2.73 14.79 4.14
CA ALA A 36 -3.30 16.01 4.72
C ALA A 36 -2.23 17.07 5.09
N SER A 37 -0.99 16.65 5.36
CA SER A 37 0.16 17.52 5.60
C SER A 37 0.48 18.46 4.45
N ASP A 38 0.04 18.14 3.23
CA ASP A 38 0.55 18.81 2.03
C ASP A 38 -0.29 20.05 1.65
N TYR A 39 -1.49 20.25 2.19
CA TYR A 39 -2.40 21.33 1.78
C TYR A 39 -2.65 22.35 2.88
N GLY A 40 -1.57 22.94 3.42
CA GLY A 40 -1.64 24.05 4.38
C GLY A 40 -2.36 25.29 3.84
N GLU A 41 -2.19 26.43 4.52
CA GLU A 41 -2.88 27.67 4.13
C GLU A 41 -2.58 28.07 2.67
N ASP A 42 -1.34 27.88 2.22
CA ASP A 42 -0.86 28.20 0.87
C ASP A 42 -1.29 27.19 -0.21
N GLY A 43 -1.77 26.00 0.19
CA GLY A 43 -2.13 24.93 -0.75
C GLY A 43 -0.93 24.37 -1.51
N LEU A 44 -1.18 23.87 -2.74
CA LEU A 44 -0.18 23.20 -3.57
C LEU A 44 0.12 23.89 -4.91
N VAL A 45 -0.26 25.16 -5.03
CA VAL A 45 -0.26 25.86 -6.33
C VAL A 45 1.07 25.75 -7.05
N ASP A 46 2.17 25.93 -6.33
CA ASP A 46 3.54 25.91 -6.86
C ASP A 46 4.32 24.63 -6.51
N ALA A 47 3.64 23.61 -5.95
CA ALA A 47 4.27 22.34 -5.62
C ALA A 47 4.60 21.56 -6.91
N PRO A 48 5.86 21.14 -7.13
CA PRO A 48 6.20 20.28 -8.25
C PRO A 48 5.57 18.87 -8.08
N PRO A 49 5.40 18.08 -9.16
CA PRO A 49 4.83 16.74 -9.07
C PRO A 49 5.48 15.84 -8.02
N GLU A 50 6.81 15.90 -7.87
CA GLU A 50 7.56 15.08 -6.92
C GLU A 50 7.35 15.48 -5.45
N ALA A 51 6.86 16.70 -5.19
CA ALA A 51 6.53 17.16 -3.85
C ALA A 51 5.16 16.67 -3.37
N ILE A 52 4.33 16.13 -4.27
CA ILE A 52 2.99 15.62 -3.95
C ILE A 52 3.12 14.27 -3.26
N ARG A 53 2.53 14.13 -2.07
CA ARG A 53 2.52 12.87 -1.33
C ARG A 53 1.12 12.30 -1.26
N PHE A 54 1.03 10.99 -1.51
CA PHE A 54 -0.19 10.21 -1.37
C PHE A 54 0.00 9.22 -0.23
N VAL A 55 -1.01 9.10 0.63
CA VAL A 55 -1.04 8.07 1.68
C VAL A 55 -1.04 6.71 1.00
N PRO A 56 -0.11 5.80 1.31
CA PRO A 56 -0.11 4.47 0.73
C PRO A 56 -1.32 3.70 1.23
N THR A 57 -1.98 2.96 0.33
CA THR A 57 -3.21 2.22 0.65
C THR A 57 -3.24 0.91 -0.12
N VAL A 58 -3.79 -0.13 0.50
CA VAL A 58 -4.08 -1.41 -0.15
C VAL A 58 -5.14 -1.17 -1.24
N LYS A 59 -4.81 -1.54 -2.48
CA LYS A 59 -5.67 -1.43 -3.67
C LYS A 59 -6.33 -2.74 -4.02
N ASP A 60 -5.65 -3.84 -3.73
CA ASP A 60 -6.13 -5.19 -4.00
C ASP A 60 -5.48 -6.16 -3.02
N CYS A 61 -6.16 -7.25 -2.72
CA CYS A 61 -5.69 -8.30 -1.82
C CYS A 61 -6.29 -9.65 -2.20
N TYR A 62 -5.44 -10.69 -2.20
CA TYR A 62 -5.86 -12.08 -2.35
C TYR A 62 -5.23 -12.95 -1.26
N PRO A 63 -6.01 -13.78 -0.54
CA PRO A 63 -7.46 -13.89 -0.59
C PRO A 63 -8.14 -12.57 -0.18
N ALA A 64 -9.37 -12.36 -0.63
CA ALA A 64 -10.13 -11.18 -0.22
C ALA A 64 -10.42 -11.27 1.28
N GLU A 65 -10.33 -10.14 1.98
CA GLU A 65 -10.54 -10.08 3.43
C GLU A 65 -11.92 -10.60 3.86
N ALA A 66 -12.94 -10.38 3.03
CA ALA A 66 -14.29 -10.89 3.28
C ALA A 66 -14.38 -12.42 3.29
N ASP A 67 -13.51 -13.09 2.54
CA ASP A 67 -13.50 -14.55 2.43
C ASP A 67 -12.69 -15.20 3.56
N GLU A 68 -11.59 -14.55 3.97
CA GLU A 68 -10.64 -15.10 4.96
C GLU A 68 -10.08 -13.97 5.87
N PRO A 69 -10.85 -13.48 6.87
CA PRO A 69 -10.46 -12.32 7.69
C PRO A 69 -9.23 -12.57 8.57
N GLU A 70 -8.99 -13.82 8.97
CA GLU A 70 -7.76 -14.20 9.70
C GLU A 70 -6.48 -14.02 8.86
N ARG A 71 -6.64 -13.87 7.53
CA ARG A 71 -5.54 -13.65 6.58
C ARG A 71 -5.56 -12.25 5.98
N ALA A 72 -6.34 -11.35 6.57
CA ALA A 72 -6.31 -9.94 6.22
C ALA A 72 -4.86 -9.42 6.26
N PRO A 73 -4.47 -8.56 5.30
CA PRO A 73 -3.16 -7.96 5.34
C PRO A 73 -3.01 -7.13 6.63
N PRO A 74 -1.82 -7.09 7.25
CA PRO A 74 -1.59 -6.29 8.44
C PRO A 74 -1.98 -4.83 8.22
N GLU A 75 -2.62 -4.20 9.20
CA GLU A 75 -3.20 -2.85 9.10
C GLU A 75 -2.20 -1.80 8.56
N HIS A 76 -0.95 -1.87 9.01
CA HIS A 76 0.10 -0.92 8.63
C HIS A 76 0.99 -1.39 7.47
N LEU A 77 0.61 -2.47 6.77
CA LEU A 77 1.41 -3.05 5.67
C LEU A 77 1.75 -2.00 4.60
N ALA A 78 0.77 -1.17 4.21
CA ALA A 78 0.96 -0.17 3.16
C ALA A 78 2.03 0.87 3.52
N GLN A 79 2.04 1.31 4.78
CA GLN A 79 3.04 2.27 5.30
C GLN A 79 4.42 1.61 5.43
N PHE A 80 4.44 0.32 5.76
CA PHE A 80 5.68 -0.44 5.89
C PHE A 80 6.39 -0.59 4.53
N VAL A 81 5.66 -0.92 3.47
CA VAL A 81 6.25 -1.15 2.14
C VAL A 81 6.46 0.13 1.32
N SER A 82 5.90 1.26 1.77
CA SER A 82 6.07 2.58 1.18
C SER A 82 6.33 3.62 2.27
N PRO A 83 7.51 3.57 2.94
CA PRO A 83 7.84 4.48 4.02
C PRO A 83 8.04 5.89 3.45
N GLY A 84 7.35 6.88 4.00
CA GLY A 84 7.48 8.28 3.56
C GLY A 84 6.50 8.73 2.47
N ALA A 85 5.46 7.94 2.22
CA ALA A 85 4.37 8.18 1.27
C ALA A 85 4.71 7.87 -0.20
N CYS A 86 3.67 7.69 -1.01
CA CYS A 86 3.81 7.52 -2.45
C CYS A 86 4.00 8.90 -3.10
N THR A 87 5.07 9.10 -3.86
CA THR A 87 5.34 10.38 -4.56
C THR A 87 5.38 10.17 -6.07
N LEU A 88 4.93 11.16 -6.84
CA LEU A 88 5.06 11.13 -8.30
C LEU A 88 6.52 11.27 -8.72
N GLN A 89 6.84 10.83 -9.93
CA GLN A 89 8.15 11.05 -10.56
C GLN A 89 7.96 11.54 -12.00
N LEU A 90 8.82 12.47 -12.44
CA LEU A 90 8.84 12.92 -13.84
C LEU A 90 9.56 11.95 -14.78
N ARG A 91 10.27 10.95 -14.24
CA ARG A 91 11.03 9.96 -15.00
C ARG A 91 10.68 8.56 -14.51
N GLU A 92 10.66 7.62 -15.44
CA GLU A 92 10.58 6.21 -15.12
C GLU A 92 11.79 5.80 -14.26
N LYS A 93 11.53 4.91 -13.32
CA LYS A 93 12.56 4.27 -12.51
C LYS A 93 12.49 2.76 -12.72
N PRO A 94 13.63 2.05 -12.69
CA PRO A 94 13.61 0.60 -12.80
C PRO A 94 12.84 -0.01 -11.62
N PRO A 95 12.20 -1.18 -11.81
CA PRO A 95 11.62 -1.93 -10.71
C PRO A 95 12.66 -2.25 -9.64
N THR A 96 12.26 -2.20 -8.37
CA THR A 96 13.12 -2.54 -7.24
C THR A 96 12.41 -3.52 -6.32
N ALA A 97 13.10 -4.55 -5.86
CA ALA A 97 12.55 -5.52 -4.91
C ALA A 97 13.30 -5.44 -3.57
N PHE A 98 12.59 -5.73 -2.49
CA PHE A 98 13.18 -5.90 -1.17
C PHE A 98 12.37 -6.90 -0.35
N SER A 99 13.03 -7.49 0.65
CA SER A 99 12.40 -8.43 1.57
C SER A 99 12.35 -7.83 2.98
N PHE A 100 11.36 -8.25 3.75
CA PHE A 100 11.15 -7.78 5.11
C PHE A 100 10.52 -8.86 5.99
N VAL A 101 10.47 -8.63 7.30
CA VAL A 101 9.83 -9.52 8.25
C VAL A 101 8.92 -8.72 9.15
N LEU A 102 7.66 -9.13 9.24
CA LEU A 102 6.70 -8.64 10.21
C LEU A 102 6.68 -9.59 11.40
N THR A 103 6.71 -9.04 12.61
CA THR A 103 6.63 -9.83 13.84
C THR A 103 5.34 -9.46 14.55
N GLY A 104 4.42 -10.42 14.67
CA GLY A 104 3.17 -10.24 15.38
C GLY A 104 3.36 -10.26 16.91
N VAL A 105 2.30 -9.92 17.65
CA VAL A 105 2.31 -9.93 19.12
C VAL A 105 2.57 -11.33 19.71
N THR A 106 2.28 -12.38 18.94
CA THR A 106 2.55 -13.79 19.30
C THR A 106 4.01 -14.20 19.04
N SER A 107 4.88 -13.26 18.62
CA SER A 107 6.25 -13.52 18.17
C SER A 107 6.37 -14.41 16.94
N VAL A 108 5.26 -14.74 16.28
CA VAL A 108 5.26 -15.41 14.98
C VAL A 108 5.76 -14.44 13.92
N LYS A 109 6.70 -14.91 13.10
CA LYS A 109 7.31 -14.14 12.02
C LYS A 109 6.57 -14.42 10.71
N GLN A 110 6.27 -13.34 10.00
CA GLN A 110 5.74 -13.39 8.65
C GLN A 110 6.73 -12.69 7.72
N ASN A 111 7.24 -13.43 6.74
CA ASN A 111 8.19 -12.93 5.76
C ASN A 111 7.42 -12.24 4.64
N GLY A 112 7.93 -11.10 4.22
CA GLY A 112 7.37 -10.30 3.14
C GLY A 112 8.39 -10.10 2.02
N VAL A 113 7.92 -10.12 0.78
CA VAL A 113 8.68 -9.65 -0.38
C VAL A 113 7.85 -8.58 -1.07
N ALA A 114 8.46 -7.43 -1.32
CA ALA A 114 7.84 -6.30 -2.00
C ALA A 114 8.58 -6.02 -3.31
N LEU A 115 7.82 -5.91 -4.41
CA LEU A 115 8.29 -5.45 -5.71
C LEU A 115 7.65 -4.08 -5.99
N VAL A 116 8.47 -3.04 -6.02
CA VAL A 116 8.06 -1.70 -6.40
C VAL A 116 8.20 -1.55 -7.91
N VAL A 117 7.09 -1.22 -8.56
CA VAL A 117 7.03 -0.86 -9.98
C VAL A 117 6.52 0.57 -10.14
N TRP A 118 6.88 1.20 -11.25
CA TRP A 118 6.50 2.57 -11.56
C TRP A 118 5.52 2.56 -12.74
N GLU A 119 4.28 2.92 -12.46
CA GLU A 119 3.21 2.90 -13.46
C GLU A 119 3.08 4.27 -14.13
N GLU A 120 3.09 4.29 -15.46
CA GLU A 120 2.86 5.50 -16.26
C GLU A 120 1.42 6.00 -16.08
N ARG A 121 1.29 7.32 -15.89
CA ARG A 121 0.00 8.00 -15.72
C ARG A 121 -0.03 9.32 -16.46
N GLU A 122 -1.11 9.54 -17.20
CA GLU A 122 -1.44 10.85 -17.69
C GLU A 122 -1.83 11.77 -16.52
N VAL A 123 -1.33 13.00 -16.53
CA VAL A 123 -1.63 14.01 -15.49
C VAL A 123 -3.13 14.23 -15.29
N GLN A 124 -3.92 14.13 -16.36
CA GLN A 124 -5.38 14.28 -16.31
C GLN A 124 -6.06 13.22 -15.42
N THR A 125 -5.54 11.99 -15.42
CA THR A 125 -6.08 10.91 -14.57
C THR A 125 -5.87 11.17 -13.08
N LEU A 126 -4.96 12.10 -12.74
CA LEU A 126 -4.68 12.45 -11.35
C LEU A 126 -5.72 13.40 -10.77
N GLU A 127 -6.57 14.04 -11.58
CA GLU A 127 -7.59 14.99 -11.10
C GLU A 127 -8.46 14.40 -9.99
N ARG A 128 -8.76 13.10 -10.07
CA ARG A 128 -9.54 12.35 -9.07
C ARG A 128 -8.96 12.43 -7.66
N TYR A 129 -7.63 12.47 -7.54
CA TYR A 129 -6.99 12.56 -6.23
C TYR A 129 -7.13 13.95 -5.62
N PHE A 130 -7.28 14.99 -6.45
CA PHE A 130 -7.39 16.39 -6.03
C PHE A 130 -8.85 16.85 -5.92
N GLU A 131 -9.84 15.97 -6.01
CA GLU A 131 -11.27 16.33 -5.95
C GLU A 131 -11.61 17.12 -4.68
N LYS A 132 -11.10 16.66 -3.53
CA LYS A 132 -11.28 17.32 -2.22
C LYS A 132 -10.50 18.63 -2.08
N VAL A 133 -9.56 18.93 -2.98
CA VAL A 133 -8.74 20.14 -2.95
C VAL A 133 -9.42 21.25 -3.76
N PRO A 134 -9.64 22.45 -3.19
CA PRO A 134 -10.20 23.58 -3.92
C PRO A 134 -9.38 23.89 -5.17
N LYS A 135 -10.02 24.11 -6.32
CA LYS A 135 -9.33 24.33 -7.62
C LYS A 135 -8.22 25.38 -7.57
N ARG A 136 -8.42 26.48 -6.83
CA ARG A 136 -7.44 27.57 -6.64
C ARG A 136 -6.18 27.17 -5.85
N LYS A 137 -6.24 26.07 -5.10
CA LYS A 137 -5.15 25.51 -4.30
C LYS A 137 -4.51 24.28 -4.94
N ARG A 138 -5.00 23.84 -6.11
CA ARG A 138 -4.43 22.70 -6.83
C ARG A 138 -3.12 23.09 -7.54
N PRO A 139 -2.21 22.14 -7.78
CA PRO A 139 -0.99 22.43 -8.51
C PRO A 139 -1.26 22.96 -9.91
N ARG A 140 -0.49 23.97 -10.34
CA ARG A 140 -0.66 24.56 -11.68
C ARG A 140 -0.42 23.56 -12.81
N TRP A 141 0.54 22.66 -12.65
CA TRP A 141 0.85 21.63 -13.65
C TRP A 141 -0.31 20.66 -13.88
N LEU A 142 -1.20 20.47 -12.90
CA LEU A 142 -2.39 19.64 -13.06
C LEU A 142 -3.36 20.23 -14.10
N ASN A 143 -3.50 21.55 -14.13
CA ASN A 143 -4.37 22.26 -15.08
C ASN A 143 -3.66 22.58 -16.40
N ALA A 144 -2.33 22.72 -16.37
CA ALA A 144 -1.54 23.17 -17.51
C ALA A 144 -1.45 22.15 -18.65
N SER A 145 -1.82 20.88 -18.40
CA SER A 145 -1.92 19.85 -19.45
C SER A 145 -2.93 20.22 -20.54
N ARG A 146 -3.88 21.13 -20.26
CA ARG A 146 -4.83 21.67 -21.25
C ARG A 146 -4.31 22.87 -22.06
N SER A 147 -3.20 23.47 -21.64
CA SER A 147 -2.71 24.76 -22.16
C SER A 147 -1.38 24.66 -22.93
N GLY A 148 -0.91 23.45 -23.26
CA GLY A 148 0.33 23.25 -24.01
C GLY A 148 1.61 23.23 -23.18
N ASN A 149 1.53 23.08 -21.86
CA ASN A 149 2.71 22.81 -21.03
C ASN A 149 3.15 21.34 -21.12
N ASN A 150 4.47 21.11 -21.09
CA ASN A 150 5.15 19.87 -21.46
C ASN A 150 4.97 18.65 -20.52
N VAL A 151 4.35 18.79 -19.34
CA VAL A 151 4.17 17.65 -18.42
C VAL A 151 2.83 17.00 -18.68
N HIS A 152 2.85 15.95 -19.50
CA HIS A 152 1.67 15.13 -19.81
C HIS A 152 1.65 13.81 -19.05
N ILE A 153 2.83 13.31 -18.71
CA ILE A 153 3.04 11.98 -18.14
C ILE A 153 3.84 12.11 -16.85
N VAL A 154 3.43 11.36 -15.84
CA VAL A 154 4.19 11.12 -14.61
C VAL A 154 4.18 9.62 -14.29
N PHE A 155 5.10 9.21 -13.43
CA PHE A 155 5.22 7.84 -12.97
C PHE A 155 4.83 7.74 -11.50
N MET A 156 4.03 6.74 -11.18
CA MET A 156 3.43 6.57 -9.87
C MET A 156 3.81 5.21 -9.28
N PRO A 157 4.26 5.14 -8.02
CA PRO A 157 4.72 3.88 -7.46
C PRO A 157 3.53 2.97 -7.15
N LYS A 158 3.69 1.69 -7.47
CA LYS A 158 2.80 0.60 -7.08
C LYS A 158 3.67 -0.52 -6.54
N VAL A 159 3.26 -1.10 -5.41
CA VAL A 159 4.04 -2.12 -4.73
C VAL A 159 3.25 -3.41 -4.70
N LEU A 160 3.83 -4.47 -5.22
CA LEU A 160 3.32 -5.82 -5.12
C LEU A 160 3.95 -6.51 -3.93
N VAL A 161 3.13 -7.04 -3.03
CA VAL A 161 3.59 -7.65 -1.78
C VAL A 161 3.12 -9.09 -1.68
N LEU A 162 4.03 -9.98 -1.34
CA LEU A 162 3.75 -11.37 -0.98
C LEU A 162 4.08 -11.55 0.50
N LEU A 163 3.13 -12.08 1.28
CA LEU A 163 3.35 -12.45 2.67
C LEU A 163 3.30 -13.96 2.85
N SER A 164 4.23 -14.49 3.63
CA SER A 164 4.36 -15.92 3.91
C SER A 164 5.05 -16.20 5.24
N HIS A 165 4.58 -17.20 5.97
CA HIS A 165 5.33 -17.77 7.10
C HIS A 165 6.62 -18.49 6.69
N TYR A 166 6.78 -18.81 5.40
CA TYR A 166 7.96 -19.45 4.85
C TYR A 166 8.96 -18.42 4.28
N PRO A 167 10.27 -18.58 4.53
CA PRO A 167 11.31 -17.62 4.13
C PRO A 167 11.75 -17.81 2.66
N PHE A 168 10.87 -17.51 1.70
CA PHE A 168 11.13 -17.69 0.26
C PHE A 168 11.93 -16.54 -0.39
N TYR A 169 13.02 -16.10 0.26
CA TYR A 169 13.76 -14.91 -0.16
C TYR A 169 14.33 -14.97 -1.59
N SER A 170 14.71 -16.16 -2.07
CA SER A 170 15.32 -16.36 -3.39
C SER A 170 14.35 -16.73 -4.50
N VAL A 171 13.10 -17.10 -4.18
CA VAL A 171 12.11 -17.53 -5.18
C VAL A 171 11.37 -16.34 -5.78
N PHE A 172 11.35 -15.21 -5.07
CA PHE A 172 10.56 -14.03 -5.40
C PHE A 172 11.39 -12.77 -5.70
N GLN A 173 12.71 -12.90 -5.88
CA GLN A 173 13.64 -11.85 -6.33
C GLN A 173 14.08 -12.12 -7.75
#